data_AF-A0A1V3RSV4-F1
#
_entry.id   AF-A0A1V3RSV4-F1
#
_cell.length_a   1.000
_cell.length_b   1.000
_cell.length_c   1.000
_cell.angle_alpha   90.00
_cell.angle_beta   90.00
_cell.angle_gamma   90.00
#
_symmetry.space_group_name_H-M   'P 1'
#
loop_
_entity.id
_entity.type
_entity.pdbx_description
1 polymer ?
#
loop_
_entity_poly.entity_id
_entity_poly.type
_entity_poly.pdbx_seq_one_letter_code
_entity_poly.pdbx_strand_id
1 'polypeptide(L)'
;MTSYPHGHSFAQPPRILWNTVLVAFVAAVGVVLLNGPSVQNIILGIALLAIGVGAGVWGARSQRQQFDSALAAAMARHDQQATEHPAHNTRKQLNEVILGAMPIWAKQVESSRQQTETAIVSLTNRFTGISSRLEDTVQASQLAAGELAGKSSGGALQVLAQSEGELVKVIDSLKATQASRDETLAQVRNLTAYTGELRTMAADVAAIAAQTNLLALNAAIEAARAGEAGRGFAVVADAVRSLSSKSSETGQQMSAKVDIINSAITQLVHAASSGADQDSHSVTASEQSIQQVLERFKSVTGRLADSADMLQRESFGIRDELTEVLVSLQFQDRVSQILSHVRDNIEDLHVHLQQAGQSPEQAVSIDARQWLARMETTYATDEQRRNHHGDSSAQQTSQEITFF
;
A
#
# COMPACT_ATOMS: atom_id res chain seq x y z
N MET A 1 57.11 17.07 -25.10
CA MET A 1 58.55 17.06 -25.44
C MET A 1 58.86 15.78 -26.19
N THR A 2 58.73 15.81 -27.51
CA THR A 2 59.05 14.69 -28.40
C THR A 2 60.32 15.06 -29.16
N SER A 3 61.44 14.51 -28.70
CA SER A 3 62.78 14.70 -29.23
C SER A 3 62.96 13.84 -30.49
N TYR A 4 63.06 14.46 -31.66
CA TYR A 4 63.60 13.83 -32.86
C TYR A 4 65.13 13.92 -32.81
N PRO A 5 65.89 12.81 -32.87
CA PRO A 5 67.32 12.89 -33.08
C PRO A 5 67.68 12.79 -34.56
N HIS A 6 68.42 13.80 -34.99
CA HIS A 6 69.52 13.77 -35.96
C HIS A 6 69.23 13.33 -37.40
N GLY A 7 69.04 14.35 -38.24
CA GLY A 7 69.38 14.27 -39.66
C GLY A 7 70.88 14.00 -39.84
N HIS A 8 71.20 12.81 -40.35
CA HIS A 8 72.51 12.50 -40.88
C HIS A 8 72.62 13.04 -42.31
N SER A 9 73.25 14.20 -42.43
CA SER A 9 73.87 14.68 -43.68
C SER A 9 75.12 13.86 -43.94
N PHE A 10 75.13 13.02 -44.99
CA PHE A 10 76.37 12.60 -45.67
C PHE A 10 76.04 12.06 -47.07
N ALA A 11 75.93 12.96 -48.04
CA ALA A 11 76.17 12.62 -49.45
C ALA A 11 77.64 12.94 -49.76
N GLN A 12 78.58 12.14 -49.26
CA GLN A 12 79.93 12.16 -49.85
C GLN A 12 79.85 11.45 -51.21
N PRO A 13 80.29 12.05 -52.33
CA PRO A 13 80.33 11.37 -53.61
C PRO A 13 81.24 10.12 -53.49
N PRO A 14 80.94 9.03 -54.23
CA PRO A 14 81.68 7.79 -54.09
C PRO A 14 83.15 8.02 -54.47
N ARG A 15 84.05 7.84 -53.50
CA ARG A 15 85.51 8.06 -53.64
C ARG A 15 86.15 7.31 -54.82
N ILE A 16 85.46 6.28 -55.33
CA ILE A 16 85.90 5.43 -56.45
C ILE A 16 85.85 6.16 -57.81
N LEU A 17 84.93 7.12 -58.00
CA LEU A 17 84.87 7.92 -59.24
C LEU A 17 86.15 8.75 -59.42
N TRP A 18 86.63 9.36 -58.34
CA TRP A 18 87.82 10.20 -58.39
C TRP A 18 89.09 9.38 -58.62
N ASN A 19 89.24 8.21 -57.97
CA ASN A 19 90.45 7.40 -58.13
C ASN A 19 90.62 6.83 -59.55
N THR A 20 89.54 6.34 -60.18
CA THR A 20 89.59 5.75 -61.53
C THR A 20 89.85 6.80 -62.61
N VAL A 21 89.21 7.97 -62.49
CA VAL A 21 89.43 9.10 -63.40
C VAL A 21 90.85 9.68 -63.23
N LEU A 22 91.36 9.76 -62.00
CA LEU A 22 92.70 10.28 -61.72
C LEU A 22 93.81 9.35 -62.26
N VAL A 23 93.65 8.03 -62.12
CA VAL A 23 94.59 7.06 -62.73
C VAL A 23 94.58 7.15 -64.25
N ALA A 24 93.39 7.26 -64.87
CA ALA A 24 93.27 7.42 -66.31
C ALA A 24 93.84 8.75 -66.82
N PHE A 25 93.69 9.83 -66.05
CA PHE A 25 94.30 11.13 -66.34
C PHE A 25 95.83 11.06 -66.28
N VAL A 26 96.40 10.46 -65.23
CA VAL A 26 97.85 10.29 -65.11
C VAL A 26 98.40 9.41 -66.25
N ALA A 27 97.70 8.34 -66.62
CA ALA A 27 98.07 7.49 -67.76
C ALA A 27 98.02 8.27 -69.09
N ALA A 28 96.95 9.04 -69.33
CA ALA A 28 96.80 9.87 -70.53
C ALA A 28 97.90 10.93 -70.64
N VAL A 29 98.23 11.61 -69.54
CA VAL A 29 99.31 12.61 -69.48
C VAL A 29 100.68 11.96 -69.66
N GLY A 30 100.91 10.78 -69.08
CA GLY A 30 102.15 10.01 -69.25
C GLY A 30 102.40 9.58 -70.69
N VAL A 31 101.37 9.14 -71.41
CA VAL A 31 101.47 8.76 -72.84
C VAL A 31 101.91 9.96 -73.69
N VAL A 32 101.40 11.15 -73.40
CA VAL A 32 101.72 12.38 -74.15
C VAL A 32 103.12 12.92 -73.80
N LEU A 33 103.54 12.86 -72.53
CA LEU A 33 104.84 13.37 -72.09
C LEU A 33 106.02 12.47 -72.50
N LEU A 34 105.87 11.15 -72.48
CA LEU A 34 106.96 10.21 -72.77
C LEU A 34 107.21 10.01 -74.28
N ASN A 35 106.17 10.11 -75.11
CA ASN A 35 106.25 9.79 -76.55
C ASN A 35 106.19 11.03 -77.47
N GLY A 36 106.12 12.24 -76.89
CA GLY A 36 106.00 13.50 -77.61
C GLY A 36 104.59 13.78 -78.19
N PRO A 37 104.27 15.05 -78.53
CA PRO A 37 102.94 15.45 -78.98
C PRO A 37 102.71 15.08 -80.46
N SER A 38 102.37 13.82 -80.73
CA SER A 38 101.83 13.39 -82.02
C SER A 38 100.30 13.29 -81.95
N VAL A 39 99.63 13.48 -83.10
CA VAL A 39 98.16 13.36 -83.19
C VAL A 39 97.68 11.98 -82.70
N GLN A 40 98.45 10.92 -82.93
CA GLN A 40 98.13 9.57 -82.47
C GLN A 40 98.18 9.46 -80.93
N ASN A 41 99.18 10.09 -80.29
CA ASN A 41 99.33 10.03 -78.84
C ASN A 41 98.25 10.84 -78.10
N ILE A 42 97.78 11.94 -78.69
CA ILE A 42 96.66 12.73 -78.15
C ILE A 42 95.35 11.93 -78.22
N ILE A 43 95.09 11.26 -79.35
CA ILE A 43 93.90 10.40 -79.51
C ILE A 43 93.94 9.26 -78.49
N LEU A 44 95.11 8.64 -78.28
CA LEU A 44 95.28 7.58 -77.29
C LEU A 44 95.02 8.08 -75.85
N GLY A 45 95.50 9.27 -75.52
CA GLY A 45 95.26 9.91 -74.22
C GLY A 45 93.77 10.20 -73.96
N ILE A 46 93.05 10.70 -74.97
CA ILE A 46 91.61 10.94 -74.89
C ILE A 46 90.84 9.62 -74.72
N ALA A 47 91.23 8.57 -75.45
CA ALA A 47 90.62 7.24 -75.32
C ALA A 47 90.81 6.65 -73.92
N LEU A 48 92.00 6.79 -73.32
CA LEU A 48 92.28 6.33 -71.95
C LEU A 48 91.43 7.09 -70.91
N LEU A 49 91.28 8.40 -71.06
CA LEU A 49 90.40 9.20 -70.21
C LEU A 49 88.93 8.79 -70.34
N ALA A 50 88.44 8.54 -71.56
CA ALA A 50 87.08 8.08 -71.79
C ALA A 50 86.80 6.71 -71.15
N ILE A 51 87.76 5.77 -71.25
CA ILE A 51 87.68 4.45 -70.60
C ILE A 51 87.70 4.60 -69.08
N GLY A 52 88.55 5.48 -68.53
CA GLY A 52 88.61 5.75 -67.10
C GLY A 52 87.31 6.31 -66.53
N VAL A 53 86.71 7.28 -67.22
CA VAL A 53 85.39 7.83 -66.85
C VAL A 53 84.30 6.77 -66.96
N GLY A 54 84.30 5.96 -68.03
CA GLY A 54 83.35 4.86 -68.21
C GLY A 54 83.42 3.81 -67.10
N ALA A 55 84.62 3.36 -66.74
CA ALA A 55 84.85 2.41 -65.65
C ALA A 55 84.46 2.99 -64.29
N GLY A 56 84.76 4.27 -64.04
CA GLY A 56 84.37 4.96 -62.81
C GLY A 56 82.85 5.08 -62.65
N VAL A 57 82.14 5.44 -63.72
CA VAL A 57 80.66 5.52 -63.73
C VAL A 57 80.05 4.15 -63.53
N TRP A 58 80.56 3.11 -64.20
CA TRP A 58 80.07 1.75 -64.05
C TRP A 58 80.29 1.20 -62.63
N GLY A 59 81.47 1.41 -62.06
CA GLY A 59 81.79 1.02 -60.68
C GLY A 59 80.90 1.72 -59.65
N ALA A 60 80.68 3.03 -59.81
CA ALA A 60 79.76 3.77 -58.93
C ALA A 60 78.32 3.28 -59.04
N ARG A 61 77.87 2.91 -60.25
CA ARG A 61 76.51 2.37 -60.48
C ARG A 61 76.34 0.98 -59.86
N SER A 62 77.33 0.10 -60.05
CA SER A 62 77.33 -1.27 -59.48
C SER A 62 77.34 -1.24 -57.95
N GLN A 63 78.16 -0.37 -57.35
CA GLN A 63 78.24 -0.26 -55.90
C GLN A 63 76.95 0.31 -55.29
N ARG A 64 76.33 1.27 -55.98
CA ARG A 64 75.02 1.81 -55.57
C ARG A 64 73.93 0.73 -55.62
N GLN A 65 73.91 -0.11 -56.66
CA GLN A 65 73.00 -1.25 -56.73
C GLN A 65 73.23 -2.27 -55.60
N GLN A 66 74.49 -2.59 -55.28
CA GLN A 66 74.80 -3.50 -54.17
C GLN A 66 74.36 -2.92 -52.82
N PHE A 67 74.60 -1.62 -52.59
CA PHE A 67 74.17 -0.94 -51.37
C PHE A 67 72.64 -0.91 -51.24
N ASP A 68 71.93 -0.56 -52.31
CA ASP A 68 70.47 -0.52 -52.33
C ASP A 68 69.89 -1.94 -52.08
N SER A 69 70.50 -2.98 -52.64
CA SER A 69 70.08 -4.37 -52.39
C SER A 69 70.35 -4.85 -50.96
N ALA A 70 71.48 -4.44 -50.37
CA ALA A 70 71.83 -4.76 -48.99
C ALA A 70 70.93 -4.02 -47.99
N LEU A 71 70.61 -2.75 -48.27
CA LEU A 71 69.66 -1.96 -47.47
C LEU A 71 68.25 -2.55 -47.56
N ALA A 72 67.79 -2.93 -48.76
CA ALA A 72 66.49 -3.58 -48.93
C ALA A 72 66.43 -4.94 -48.20
N ALA A 73 67.50 -5.74 -48.24
CA ALA A 73 67.58 -6.99 -47.49
C ALA A 73 67.62 -6.78 -45.97
N ALA A 74 68.31 -5.75 -45.49
CA ALA A 74 68.36 -5.39 -44.07
C ALA A 74 66.99 -4.88 -43.58
N MET A 75 66.31 -4.05 -44.37
CA MET A 75 64.95 -3.58 -44.09
C MET A 75 63.94 -4.73 -44.09
N ALA A 76 64.03 -5.66 -45.06
CA ALA A 76 63.15 -6.83 -45.10
C ALA A 76 63.35 -7.77 -43.89
N ARG A 77 64.60 -7.95 -43.43
CA ARG A 77 64.88 -8.72 -42.20
C ARG A 77 64.36 -8.03 -40.94
N HIS A 78 64.46 -6.71 -40.87
CA HIS A 78 63.94 -5.92 -39.76
C HIS A 78 62.40 -5.95 -39.71
N ASP A 79 61.73 -5.86 -40.87
CA ASP A 79 60.27 -6.00 -40.96
C ASP A 79 59.79 -7.42 -40.62
N GLN A 80 60.50 -8.47 -41.04
CA GLN A 80 60.20 -9.85 -40.66
C GLN A 80 60.43 -10.11 -39.16
N GLN A 81 61.51 -9.59 -38.57
CA GLN A 81 61.74 -9.71 -37.12
C GLN A 81 60.73 -8.91 -36.28
N ALA A 82 60.22 -7.78 -36.79
CA ALA A 82 59.18 -7.00 -36.12
C ALA A 82 57.79 -7.68 -36.15
N THR A 83 57.51 -8.51 -37.16
CA THR A 83 56.23 -9.22 -37.32
C THR A 83 56.15 -10.55 -36.55
N GLU A 84 57.27 -11.15 -36.16
CA GLU A 84 57.32 -12.46 -35.47
C GLU A 84 57.63 -12.40 -33.97
N HIS A 85 57.35 -11.29 -33.27
CA HIS A 85 57.46 -11.30 -31.80
C HIS A 85 56.19 -11.91 -31.17
N PRO A 86 56.30 -13.03 -30.41
CA PRO A 86 55.15 -13.64 -29.71
C PRO A 86 54.39 -12.64 -28.84
N ALA A 87 55.14 -11.72 -28.20
CA ALA A 87 54.59 -10.67 -27.35
C ALA A 87 53.65 -9.69 -28.08
N HIS A 88 53.85 -9.44 -29.39
CA HIS A 88 52.99 -8.56 -30.18
C HIS A 88 51.64 -9.23 -30.49
N ASN A 89 51.66 -10.52 -30.84
CA ASN A 89 50.45 -11.29 -31.11
C ASN A 89 49.63 -11.52 -29.83
N THR A 90 50.27 -11.83 -28.70
CA THR A 90 49.58 -11.94 -27.39
C THR A 90 48.93 -10.62 -27.00
N ARG A 91 49.60 -9.47 -27.22
CA ARG A 91 49.02 -8.16 -26.91
C ARG A 91 47.82 -7.81 -27.81
N LYS A 92 47.86 -8.21 -29.09
CA LYS A 92 46.75 -8.03 -30.02
C LYS A 92 45.55 -8.89 -29.63
N GLN A 93 45.78 -10.17 -29.33
CA GLN A 93 44.76 -11.12 -28.86
C GLN A 93 44.08 -10.68 -27.56
N LEU A 94 44.87 -10.21 -26.59
CA LEU A 94 44.35 -9.66 -25.35
C LEU A 94 43.49 -8.41 -25.60
N ASN A 95 43.93 -7.52 -26.50
CA ASN A 95 43.15 -6.34 -26.85
C ASN A 95 41.81 -6.72 -27.51
N GLU A 96 41.77 -7.77 -28.33
CA GLU A 96 40.53 -8.29 -28.91
C GLU A 96 39.58 -8.86 -27.83
N VAL A 97 40.09 -9.59 -26.83
CA VAL A 97 39.30 -10.08 -25.69
C VAL A 97 38.72 -8.92 -24.88
N ILE A 98 39.55 -7.93 -24.52
CA ILE A 98 39.12 -6.77 -23.72
C ILE A 98 38.09 -5.94 -24.48
N LEU A 99 38.33 -5.66 -25.77
CA LEU A 99 37.39 -4.90 -26.61
C LEU A 99 36.06 -5.64 -26.84
N GLY A 100 36.07 -6.97 -26.83
CA GLY A 100 34.85 -7.79 -26.91
C GLY A 100 34.09 -7.90 -25.59
N ALA A 101 34.79 -8.14 -24.47
CA ALA A 101 34.17 -8.42 -23.17
C ALA A 101 33.74 -7.15 -22.41
N MET A 102 34.50 -6.06 -22.51
CA MET A 102 34.22 -4.82 -21.77
C MET A 102 32.83 -4.21 -22.08
N PRO A 103 32.40 -4.12 -23.36
CA PRO A 103 31.05 -3.65 -23.68
C PRO A 103 29.95 -4.55 -23.12
N ILE A 104 30.18 -5.87 -23.09
CA ILE A 104 29.22 -6.84 -22.55
C ILE A 104 29.10 -6.65 -21.04
N TRP A 105 30.21 -6.59 -20.30
CA TRP A 105 30.18 -6.33 -18.86
C TRP A 105 29.51 -5.01 -18.53
N ALA A 106 29.84 -3.93 -19.27
CA ALA A 106 29.18 -2.64 -19.11
C ALA A 106 27.67 -2.74 -19.34
N LYS A 107 27.22 -3.46 -20.38
CA LYS A 107 25.79 -3.68 -20.66
C LYS A 107 25.11 -4.50 -19.57
N GLN A 108 25.76 -5.53 -19.01
CA GLN A 108 25.19 -6.33 -17.91
C GLN A 108 25.07 -5.53 -16.61
N VAL A 109 26.10 -4.74 -16.28
CA VAL A 109 26.07 -3.85 -15.10
C VAL A 109 24.99 -2.79 -15.26
N GLU A 110 24.87 -2.18 -16.44
CA GLU A 110 23.84 -1.17 -16.71
C GLU A 110 22.43 -1.78 -16.70
N SER A 111 22.24 -2.96 -17.28
CA SER A 111 20.96 -3.69 -17.21
C SER A 111 20.58 -3.99 -15.76
N SER A 112 21.53 -4.44 -14.94
CA SER A 112 21.32 -4.71 -13.51
C SER A 112 20.96 -3.45 -12.74
N ARG A 113 21.64 -2.32 -13.04
CA ARG A 113 21.36 -1.01 -12.44
C ARG A 113 19.93 -0.55 -12.78
N GLN A 114 19.55 -0.65 -14.05
CA GLN A 114 18.22 -0.24 -14.54
C GLN A 114 17.10 -1.13 -13.98
N GLN A 115 17.32 -2.43 -13.86
CA GLN A 115 16.38 -3.36 -13.23
C GLN A 115 16.19 -3.04 -11.74
N THR A 116 17.29 -2.81 -11.02
CA THR A 116 17.24 -2.42 -9.61
C THR A 116 16.46 -1.13 -9.43
N GLU A 117 16.72 -0.12 -10.26
CA GLU A 117 16.00 1.15 -10.24
C GLU A 117 14.50 0.96 -10.49
N THR A 118 14.14 0.21 -11.54
CA THR A 118 12.74 -0.07 -11.89
C THR A 118 12.01 -0.83 -10.77
N ALA A 119 12.67 -1.84 -10.19
CA ALA A 119 12.08 -2.65 -9.14
C ALA A 119 11.94 -1.87 -7.82
N ILE A 120 12.89 -1.01 -7.47
CA ILE A 120 12.79 -0.12 -6.31
C ILE A 120 11.62 0.86 -6.49
N VAL A 121 11.48 1.49 -7.66
CA VAL A 121 10.35 2.38 -7.95
C VAL A 121 9.01 1.65 -7.82
N SER A 122 8.90 0.44 -8.37
CA SER A 122 7.71 -0.41 -8.22
C SER A 122 7.42 -0.74 -6.76
N LEU A 123 8.45 -1.15 -6.00
CA LEU A 123 8.33 -1.46 -4.58
C LEU A 123 7.88 -0.25 -3.76
N THR A 124 8.42 0.94 -4.02
CA THR A 124 8.02 2.19 -3.36
C THR A 124 6.56 2.50 -3.62
N ASN A 125 6.12 2.46 -4.88
CA ASN A 125 4.73 2.74 -5.24
C ASN A 125 3.77 1.76 -4.53
N ARG A 126 4.14 0.49 -4.46
CA ARG A 126 3.32 -0.57 -3.84
C ARG A 126 3.29 -0.44 -2.32
N PHE A 127 4.41 -0.05 -1.69
CA PHE A 127 4.45 0.27 -0.26
C PHE A 127 3.58 1.48 0.08
N THR A 128 3.61 2.53 -0.74
CA THR A 128 2.70 3.69 -0.59
C THR A 128 1.23 3.26 -0.71
N GLY A 129 0.91 2.39 -1.68
CA GLY A 129 -0.41 1.80 -1.81
C GLY A 129 -0.86 1.05 -0.56
N ILE A 130 -0.02 0.15 -0.03
CA ILE A 130 -0.29 -0.57 1.23
C ILE A 130 -0.50 0.40 2.40
N SER A 131 0.35 1.43 2.53
CA SER A 131 0.23 2.41 3.61
C SER A 131 -1.11 3.15 3.57
N SER A 132 -1.53 3.61 2.38
CA SER A 132 -2.83 4.27 2.18
C SER A 132 -3.99 3.35 2.56
N ARG A 133 -3.95 2.11 2.08
CA ARG A 133 -4.96 1.08 2.37
C ARG A 133 -5.05 0.77 3.87
N LEU A 134 -3.91 0.74 4.55
CA LEU A 134 -3.82 0.47 5.98
C LEU A 134 -4.34 1.66 6.81
N GLU A 135 -4.10 2.90 6.38
CA GLU A 135 -4.72 4.10 6.95
C GLU A 135 -6.25 4.05 6.83
N ASP A 136 -6.77 3.74 5.64
CA ASP A 136 -8.21 3.59 5.40
C ASP A 136 -8.81 2.48 6.29
N THR A 137 -8.10 1.36 6.43
CA THR A 137 -8.48 0.24 7.32
C THR A 137 -8.52 0.69 8.78
N VAL A 138 -7.51 1.40 9.27
CA VAL A 138 -7.45 1.88 10.65
C VAL A 138 -8.57 2.88 10.93
N GLN A 139 -8.84 3.80 9.99
CA GLN A 139 -9.92 4.77 10.12
C GLN A 139 -11.30 4.09 10.14
N ALA A 140 -11.56 3.14 9.24
CA ALA A 140 -12.78 2.34 9.23
C ALA A 140 -12.95 1.54 10.53
N SER A 141 -11.85 0.96 11.03
CA SER A 141 -11.84 0.22 12.30
C SER A 141 -12.10 1.13 13.51
N GLN A 142 -11.60 2.37 13.52
CA GLN A 142 -11.82 3.31 14.61
C GLN A 142 -13.25 3.86 14.62
N LEU A 143 -13.84 4.09 13.44
CA LEU A 143 -15.26 4.44 13.32
C LEU A 143 -16.14 3.31 13.85
N ALA A 144 -15.84 2.06 13.47
CA ALA A 144 -16.54 0.89 13.99
C ALA A 144 -16.33 0.70 15.50
N ALA A 145 -15.09 0.78 15.98
CA ALA A 145 -14.76 0.56 17.39
C ALA A 145 -15.28 1.69 18.32
N GLY A 146 -15.29 2.95 17.86
CA GLY A 146 -15.87 4.07 18.59
C GLY A 146 -17.38 3.90 18.80
N GLU A 147 -18.07 3.27 17.85
CA GLU A 147 -19.49 2.92 17.96
C GLU A 147 -19.72 1.65 18.78
N LEU A 148 -18.74 0.73 18.85
CA LEU A 148 -18.81 -0.55 19.57
C LEU A 148 -18.27 -0.52 21.02
N ALA A 149 -17.62 0.57 21.45
CA ALA A 149 -16.96 0.68 22.76
C ALA A 149 -17.90 0.59 23.98
N GLY A 150 -19.20 0.35 23.77
CA GLY A 150 -20.13 -0.17 24.77
C GLY A 150 -19.93 -1.67 25.02
N LYS A 151 -18.87 -2.03 25.76
CA LYS A 151 -18.58 -3.34 26.39
C LYS A 151 -19.68 -4.42 26.24
N SER A 152 -19.65 -5.24 25.20
CA SER A 152 -20.25 -6.59 25.23
C SER A 152 -19.81 -7.45 24.05
N SER A 153 -18.96 -8.44 24.33
CA SER A 153 -18.41 -9.42 23.38
C SER A 153 -19.41 -10.54 23.01
N GLY A 154 -20.68 -10.20 22.85
CA GLY A 154 -21.76 -11.10 22.48
C GLY A 154 -22.69 -10.40 21.49
N GLY A 155 -22.13 -10.03 20.33
CA GLY A 155 -22.82 -9.46 19.16
C GLY A 155 -23.76 -8.31 19.50
N ALA A 156 -23.34 -7.06 19.31
CA ALA A 156 -24.20 -5.88 19.48
C ALA A 156 -25.60 -6.07 18.83
N LEU A 157 -25.69 -6.76 17.68
CA LEU A 157 -26.96 -7.17 17.06
C LEU A 157 -27.86 -8.03 17.96
N GLN A 158 -27.32 -9.00 18.68
CA GLN A 158 -28.09 -9.91 19.51
C GLN A 158 -28.59 -9.22 20.78
N VAL A 159 -27.74 -8.42 21.42
CA VAL A 159 -28.13 -7.56 22.54
C VAL A 159 -29.22 -6.56 22.10
N LEU A 160 -29.13 -6.07 20.87
CA LEU A 160 -30.09 -5.13 20.29
C LEU A 160 -31.43 -5.81 19.98
N ALA A 161 -31.44 -6.97 19.34
CA ALA A 161 -32.67 -7.74 19.11
C ALA A 161 -33.35 -8.13 20.44
N GLN A 162 -32.56 -8.46 21.46
CA GLN A 162 -33.09 -8.70 22.80
C GLN A 162 -33.65 -7.42 23.42
N SER A 163 -32.94 -6.30 23.31
CA SER A 163 -33.37 -5.00 23.84
C SER A 163 -34.65 -4.51 23.17
N GLU A 164 -34.79 -4.71 21.86
CA GLU A 164 -36.02 -4.42 21.11
C GLU A 164 -37.21 -5.22 21.67
N GLY A 165 -37.03 -6.54 21.87
CA GLY A 165 -38.05 -7.39 22.47
C GLY A 165 -38.45 -6.97 23.89
N GLU A 166 -37.48 -6.56 24.72
CA GLU A 166 -37.76 -6.06 26.08
C GLU A 166 -38.48 -4.70 26.05
N LEU A 167 -38.11 -3.78 25.15
CA LEU A 167 -38.78 -2.48 25.02
C LEU A 167 -40.23 -2.62 24.55
N VAL A 168 -40.52 -3.56 23.66
CA VAL A 168 -41.90 -3.89 23.25
C VAL A 168 -42.71 -4.39 24.44
N LYS A 169 -42.15 -5.29 25.26
CA LYS A 169 -42.84 -5.76 26.49
C LYS A 169 -43.14 -4.64 27.47
N VAL A 170 -42.27 -3.64 27.59
CA VAL A 170 -42.51 -2.47 28.43
C VAL A 170 -43.72 -1.67 27.93
N ILE A 171 -43.83 -1.45 26.61
CA ILE A 171 -45.00 -0.78 26.00
C ILE A 171 -46.28 -1.57 26.28
N ASP A 172 -46.25 -2.89 26.09
CA ASP A 172 -47.41 -3.75 26.35
C ASP A 172 -47.83 -3.71 27.83
N SER A 173 -46.86 -3.72 28.75
CA SER A 173 -47.12 -3.57 30.19
C SER A 173 -47.72 -2.21 30.54
N LEU A 174 -47.29 -1.13 29.89
CA LEU A 174 -47.86 0.20 30.09
C LEU A 174 -49.31 0.27 29.59
N LYS A 175 -49.59 -0.29 28.41
CA LYS A 175 -50.95 -0.38 27.85
C LYS A 175 -51.88 -1.21 28.74
N ALA A 176 -51.39 -2.34 29.26
CA ALA A 176 -52.15 -3.17 30.20
C ALA A 176 -52.47 -2.41 31.49
N THR A 177 -51.53 -1.61 32.00
CA THR A 177 -51.72 -0.77 33.19
C THR A 177 -52.78 0.32 32.94
N GLN A 178 -52.76 0.94 31.76
CA GLN A 178 -53.76 1.93 31.34
C GLN A 178 -55.17 1.31 31.26
N ALA A 179 -55.30 0.13 30.65
CA ALA A 179 -56.57 -0.60 30.58
C ALA A 179 -57.11 -0.98 31.97
N SER A 180 -56.25 -1.45 32.88
CA SER A 180 -56.64 -1.79 34.26
C SER A 180 -57.12 -0.55 35.05
N ARG A 181 -56.52 0.62 34.82
CA ARG A 181 -56.99 1.89 35.39
C ARG A 181 -58.35 2.29 34.84
N ASP A 182 -58.59 2.18 33.54
CA ASP A 182 -59.87 2.50 32.92
C ASP A 182 -61.01 1.64 33.48
N GLU A 183 -60.74 0.36 33.71
CA GLU A 183 -61.68 -0.55 34.39
C GLU A 183 -61.95 -0.12 35.84
N THR A 184 -60.90 0.24 36.58
CA THR A 184 -61.04 0.76 37.96
C THR A 184 -61.88 2.04 37.99
N LEU A 185 -61.66 2.96 37.05
CA LEU A 185 -62.45 4.18 36.88
C LEU A 185 -63.93 3.89 36.59
N ALA A 186 -64.22 2.88 35.77
CA ALA A 186 -65.58 2.43 35.52
C ALA A 186 -66.26 1.90 36.79
N GLN A 187 -65.53 1.13 37.61
CA GLN A 187 -66.04 0.65 38.90
C GLN A 187 -66.31 1.80 39.89
N VAL A 188 -65.43 2.81 39.95
CA VAL A 188 -65.65 4.00 40.79
C VAL A 188 -66.90 4.78 40.35
N ARG A 189 -67.16 4.89 39.04
CA ARG A 189 -68.39 5.53 38.55
C ARG A 189 -69.66 4.82 39.03
N ASN A 190 -69.62 3.50 39.19
CA ASN A 190 -70.74 2.73 39.76
C ASN A 190 -70.97 3.05 41.25
N LEU A 191 -69.93 3.37 42.03
CA LEU A 191 -70.10 3.83 43.42
C LEU A 191 -70.89 5.15 43.52
N THR A 192 -70.79 6.03 42.52
CA THR A 192 -71.61 7.25 42.48
C THR A 192 -73.10 6.94 42.45
N ALA A 193 -73.51 5.89 41.73
CA ALA A 193 -74.90 5.44 41.71
C ALA A 193 -75.36 4.92 43.08
N TYR A 194 -74.56 4.03 43.70
CA TYR A 194 -74.87 3.49 45.03
C TYR A 194 -74.94 4.55 46.12
N THR A 195 -74.06 5.56 46.09
CA THR A 195 -74.13 6.67 47.05
C THR A 195 -75.37 7.54 46.81
N GLY A 196 -75.82 7.69 45.57
CA GLY A 196 -77.10 8.33 45.24
C GLY A 196 -78.29 7.60 45.87
N GLU A 197 -78.32 6.27 45.80
CA GLU A 197 -79.35 5.43 46.43
C GLU A 197 -79.31 5.55 47.97
N LEU A 198 -78.12 5.48 48.59
CA LEU A 198 -77.97 5.64 50.03
C LEU A 198 -78.46 7.00 50.55
N ARG A 199 -78.26 8.07 49.77
CA ARG A 199 -78.78 9.40 50.11
C ARG A 199 -80.31 9.41 50.14
N THR A 200 -80.96 8.76 49.17
CA THR A 200 -82.42 8.62 49.14
C THR A 200 -82.92 7.82 50.34
N MET A 201 -82.29 6.68 50.64
CA MET A 201 -82.65 5.88 51.82
C MET A 201 -82.49 6.65 53.13
N ALA A 202 -81.42 7.43 53.29
CA ALA A 202 -81.20 8.27 54.47
C ALA A 202 -82.27 9.38 54.61
N ALA A 203 -82.67 9.98 53.49
CA ALA A 203 -83.76 10.96 53.45
C ALA A 203 -85.11 10.33 53.81
N ASP A 204 -85.40 9.13 53.31
CA ASP A 204 -86.62 8.39 53.63
C ASP A 204 -86.69 8.03 55.12
N VAL A 205 -85.58 7.57 55.72
CA VAL A 205 -85.50 7.31 57.16
C VAL A 205 -85.79 8.58 57.97
N ALA A 206 -85.21 9.72 57.58
CA ALA A 206 -85.46 11.00 58.23
C ALA A 206 -86.93 11.43 58.10
N ALA A 207 -87.54 11.24 56.93
CA ALA A 207 -88.95 11.56 56.67
C ALA A 207 -89.90 10.69 57.50
N ILE A 208 -89.68 9.37 57.52
CA ILE A 208 -90.46 8.42 58.34
C ILE A 208 -90.33 8.77 59.82
N ALA A 209 -89.12 9.08 60.29
CA ALA A 209 -88.87 9.47 61.66
C ALA A 209 -89.60 10.78 62.03
N ALA A 210 -89.60 11.78 61.16
CA ALA A 210 -90.36 13.02 61.36
C ALA A 210 -91.88 12.77 61.42
N GLN A 211 -92.40 11.91 60.55
CA GLN A 211 -93.82 11.54 60.52
C GLN A 211 -94.23 10.75 61.78
N THR A 212 -93.36 9.84 62.25
CA THR A 212 -93.56 9.07 63.48
C THR A 212 -93.49 9.97 64.71
N ASN A 213 -92.62 10.97 64.70
CA ASN A 213 -92.55 11.99 65.76
C ASN A 213 -93.85 12.82 65.85
N LEU A 214 -94.46 13.16 64.70
CA LEU A 214 -95.77 13.84 64.68
C LEU A 214 -96.90 12.94 65.18
N LEU A 215 -96.90 11.66 64.81
CA LEU A 215 -97.87 10.68 65.33
C LEU A 215 -97.74 10.50 66.85
N ALA A 216 -96.50 10.40 67.35
CA ALA A 216 -96.21 10.27 68.77
C ALA A 216 -96.63 11.53 69.55
N LEU A 217 -96.45 12.72 68.97
CA LEU A 217 -96.93 13.98 69.55
C LEU A 217 -98.46 13.99 69.67
N ASN A 218 -99.17 13.59 68.61
CA ASN A 218 -100.63 13.50 68.65
C ASN A 218 -101.11 12.48 69.71
N ALA A 219 -100.43 11.34 69.83
CA ALA A 219 -100.72 10.33 70.85
C ALA A 219 -100.46 10.85 72.27
N ALA A 220 -99.38 11.61 72.49
CA ALA A 220 -99.08 12.24 73.78
C ALA A 220 -100.15 13.27 74.18
N ILE A 221 -100.63 14.07 73.22
CA ILE A 221 -101.73 15.03 73.42
C ILE A 221 -103.02 14.29 73.84
N GLU A 222 -103.38 13.22 73.14
CA GLU A 222 -104.62 12.48 73.45
C GLU A 222 -104.50 11.69 74.78
N ALA A 223 -103.31 11.17 75.09
CA ALA A 223 -103.03 10.54 76.38
C ALA A 223 -103.15 11.54 77.55
N ALA A 224 -102.68 12.78 77.38
CA ALA A 224 -102.88 13.85 78.36
C ALA A 224 -104.36 14.23 78.51
N ARG A 225 -105.12 14.18 77.40
CA ARG A 225 -106.57 14.48 77.38
C ARG A 225 -107.41 13.43 78.12
N ALA A 226 -106.98 12.17 78.11
CA ALA A 226 -107.63 11.07 78.83
C ALA A 226 -107.34 11.04 80.35
N GLY A 227 -106.49 11.94 80.87
CA GLY A 227 -106.20 12.06 82.30
C GLY A 227 -105.53 10.80 82.89
N GLU A 228 -106.00 10.34 84.06
CA GLU A 228 -105.45 9.16 84.77
C GLU A 228 -105.50 7.88 83.93
N ALA A 229 -106.53 7.70 83.08
CA ALA A 229 -106.66 6.52 82.21
C ALA A 229 -105.61 6.49 81.07
N GLY A 230 -105.02 7.64 80.72
CA GLY A 230 -104.04 7.77 79.63
C GLY A 230 -102.58 7.66 80.06
N ARG A 231 -102.29 7.54 81.37
CA ARG A 231 -100.91 7.63 81.92
C ARG A 231 -99.93 6.63 81.31
N GLY A 232 -100.37 5.39 81.07
CA GLY A 232 -99.54 4.36 80.42
C GLY A 232 -99.24 4.67 78.95
N PHE A 233 -100.22 5.21 78.22
CA PHE A 233 -100.06 5.64 76.83
C PHE A 233 -99.15 6.86 76.69
N ALA A 234 -99.17 7.78 77.66
CA ALA A 234 -98.28 8.95 77.68
C ALA A 234 -96.80 8.53 77.72
N VAL A 235 -96.45 7.56 78.58
CA VAL A 235 -95.07 7.04 78.68
C VAL A 235 -94.62 6.39 77.36
N VAL A 236 -95.49 5.62 76.71
CA VAL A 236 -95.19 5.02 75.41
C VAL A 236 -95.04 6.08 74.32
N ALA A 237 -95.92 7.08 74.29
CA ALA A 237 -95.85 8.17 73.32
C ALA A 237 -94.56 8.98 73.44
N ASP A 238 -94.12 9.30 74.66
CA ASP A 238 -92.84 9.98 74.89
C ASP A 238 -91.62 9.13 74.49
N ALA A 239 -91.67 7.82 74.74
CA ALA A 239 -90.62 6.90 74.29
C ALA A 239 -90.55 6.82 72.75
N VAL A 240 -91.69 6.70 72.06
CA VAL A 240 -91.76 6.69 70.59
C VAL A 240 -91.29 8.03 70.02
N ARG A 241 -91.66 9.15 70.64
CA ARG A 241 -91.21 10.49 70.27
C ARG A 241 -89.69 10.62 70.37
N SER A 242 -89.11 10.20 71.50
CA SER A 242 -87.65 10.20 71.71
C SER A 242 -86.93 9.33 70.67
N LEU A 243 -87.43 8.12 70.41
CA LEU A 243 -86.86 7.22 69.41
C LEU A 243 -86.94 7.81 68.00
N SER A 244 -88.08 8.40 67.64
CA SER A 244 -88.30 9.05 66.35
C SER A 244 -87.37 10.26 66.16
N SER A 245 -87.19 11.09 67.19
CA SER A 245 -86.23 12.20 67.16
C SER A 245 -84.80 11.70 66.92
N LYS A 246 -84.40 10.62 67.60
CA LYS A 246 -83.07 10.04 67.45
C LYS A 246 -82.87 9.37 66.08
N SER A 247 -83.91 8.74 65.53
CA SER A 247 -83.91 8.21 64.16
C SER A 247 -83.80 9.32 63.12
N SER A 248 -84.48 10.46 63.33
CA SER A 248 -84.39 11.62 62.44
C SER A 248 -82.98 12.22 62.45
N GLU A 249 -82.39 12.39 63.64
CA GLU A 249 -81.00 12.85 63.78
C GLU A 249 -80.03 11.88 63.11
N THR A 250 -80.22 10.57 63.30
CA THR A 250 -79.39 9.53 62.66
C THR A 250 -79.52 9.59 61.13
N GLY A 251 -80.73 9.76 60.59
CA GLY A 251 -80.95 9.92 59.15
C GLY A 251 -80.24 11.16 58.58
N GLN A 252 -80.27 12.29 59.29
CA GLN A 252 -79.52 13.49 58.91
C GLN A 252 -78.00 13.27 58.93
N GLN A 253 -77.49 12.58 59.96
CA GLN A 253 -76.06 12.22 60.03
C GLN A 253 -75.66 11.27 58.90
N MET A 254 -76.51 10.31 58.53
CA MET A 254 -76.30 9.43 57.38
C MET A 254 -76.21 10.22 56.08
N SER A 255 -77.15 11.14 55.82
CA SER A 255 -77.11 12.01 54.63
C SER A 255 -75.81 12.82 54.57
N ALA A 256 -75.41 13.44 55.69
CA ALA A 256 -74.16 14.20 55.75
C ALA A 256 -72.91 13.33 55.47
N LYS A 257 -72.90 12.07 55.94
CA LYS A 257 -71.81 11.12 55.63
C LYS A 257 -71.82 10.71 54.16
N VAL A 258 -72.99 10.49 53.57
CA VAL A 258 -73.12 10.18 52.14
C VAL A 258 -72.61 11.33 51.28
N ASP A 259 -72.90 12.59 51.64
CA ASP A 259 -72.38 13.77 50.93
C ASP A 259 -70.84 13.85 50.97
N ILE A 260 -70.24 13.53 52.12
CA ILE A 260 -68.77 13.44 52.25
C ILE A 260 -68.20 12.36 51.34
N ILE A 261 -68.82 11.17 51.30
CA ILE A 261 -68.40 10.06 50.43
C ILE A 261 -68.53 10.46 48.96
N ASN A 262 -69.63 11.10 48.57
CA ASN A 262 -69.85 11.52 47.18
C ASN A 262 -68.84 12.59 46.73
N SER A 263 -68.51 13.53 47.61
CA SER A 263 -67.43 14.51 47.38
C SER A 263 -66.07 13.82 47.20
N ALA A 264 -65.74 12.84 48.06
CA ALA A 264 -64.50 12.07 47.94
C ALA A 264 -64.43 11.26 46.64
N ILE A 265 -65.53 10.63 46.21
CA ILE A 265 -65.62 9.92 44.92
C ILE A 265 -65.40 10.90 43.77
N THR A 266 -66.02 12.07 43.80
CA THR A 266 -65.88 13.10 42.76
C THR A 266 -64.43 13.57 42.63
N GLN A 267 -63.76 13.81 43.78
CA GLN A 267 -62.34 14.15 43.80
C GLN A 267 -61.47 13.02 43.24
N LEU A 268 -61.77 11.77 43.60
CA LEU A 268 -61.03 10.60 43.10
C LEU A 268 -61.18 10.43 41.58
N VAL A 269 -62.39 10.59 41.04
CA VAL A 269 -62.63 10.55 39.59
C VAL A 269 -61.86 11.65 38.86
N HIS A 270 -61.86 12.88 39.40
CA HIS A 270 -61.14 14.00 38.80
C HIS A 270 -59.62 13.80 38.85
N ALA A 271 -59.08 13.29 39.96
CA ALA A 271 -57.66 12.98 40.09
C ALA A 271 -57.25 11.85 39.12
N ALA A 272 -58.08 10.81 39.01
CA ALA A 272 -57.82 9.68 38.13
C ALA A 272 -57.95 10.05 36.64
N SER A 273 -58.88 10.93 36.24
CA SER A 273 -58.97 11.39 34.84
C SER A 273 -57.75 12.22 34.44
N SER A 274 -57.30 13.14 35.30
CA SER A 274 -56.07 13.91 35.09
C SER A 274 -54.85 12.99 34.99
N GLY A 275 -54.79 11.97 35.86
CA GLY A 275 -53.76 10.94 35.79
C GLY A 275 -53.79 10.13 34.48
N ALA A 276 -54.98 9.82 33.95
CA ALA A 276 -55.12 9.07 32.69
C ALA A 276 -54.60 9.87 31.48
N ASP A 277 -54.87 11.17 31.41
CA ASP A 277 -54.34 12.02 30.33
C ASP A 277 -52.81 12.08 30.38
N GLN A 278 -52.24 12.26 31.58
CA GLN A 278 -50.80 12.29 31.80
C GLN A 278 -50.13 10.95 31.46
N ASP A 279 -50.74 9.83 31.85
CA ASP A 279 -50.26 8.49 31.52
C ASP A 279 -50.30 8.26 30.01
N SER A 280 -51.39 8.60 29.33
CA SER A 280 -51.53 8.45 27.88
C SER A 280 -50.45 9.23 27.12
N HIS A 281 -50.14 10.46 27.56
CA HIS A 281 -49.05 11.24 26.99
C HIS A 281 -47.69 10.59 27.26
N SER A 282 -47.48 10.03 28.45
CA SER A 282 -46.23 9.37 28.83
C SER A 282 -46.00 8.07 28.06
N VAL A 283 -47.06 7.30 27.79
CA VAL A 283 -47.00 6.09 26.95
C VAL A 283 -46.65 6.47 25.51
N THR A 284 -47.35 7.43 24.93
CA THR A 284 -47.07 7.91 23.56
C THR A 284 -45.63 8.42 23.41
N ALA A 285 -45.17 9.22 24.38
CA ALA A 285 -43.80 9.74 24.39
C ALA A 285 -42.76 8.62 24.52
N SER A 286 -43.06 7.60 25.34
CA SER A 286 -42.21 6.42 25.52
C SER A 286 -42.14 5.58 24.24
N GLU A 287 -43.27 5.35 23.57
CA GLU A 287 -43.34 4.66 22.26
C GLU A 287 -42.48 5.38 21.21
N GLN A 288 -42.61 6.71 21.10
CA GLN A 288 -41.82 7.51 20.16
C GLN A 288 -40.33 7.48 20.50
N SER A 289 -39.96 7.56 21.79
CA SER A 289 -38.57 7.50 22.23
C SER A 289 -37.95 6.13 21.92
N ILE A 290 -38.69 5.05 22.20
CA ILE A 290 -38.28 3.68 21.88
C ILE A 290 -38.07 3.52 20.38
N GLN A 291 -39.00 4.01 19.54
CA GLN A 291 -38.86 3.92 18.10
C GLN A 291 -37.63 4.68 17.58
N GLN A 292 -37.36 5.89 18.09
CA GLN A 292 -36.15 6.64 17.75
C GLN A 292 -34.87 5.92 18.16
N VAL A 293 -34.87 5.30 19.34
CA VAL A 293 -33.74 4.51 19.83
C VAL A 293 -33.50 3.32 18.90
N LEU A 294 -34.55 2.58 18.52
CA LEU A 294 -34.46 1.45 17.58
C LEU A 294 -33.94 1.86 16.21
N GLU A 295 -34.42 2.99 15.65
CA GLU A 295 -33.93 3.50 14.36
C GLU A 295 -32.45 3.88 14.41
N ARG A 296 -32.01 4.60 15.46
CA ARG A 296 -30.60 4.94 15.66
C ARG A 296 -29.74 3.68 15.78
N PHE A 297 -30.22 2.69 16.51
CA PHE A 297 -29.53 1.41 16.67
C PHE A 297 -29.41 0.63 15.36
N LYS A 298 -30.47 0.58 14.56
CA LYS A 298 -30.44 -0.02 13.23
C LYS A 298 -29.43 0.67 12.31
N SER A 299 -29.35 2.00 12.37
CA SER A 299 -28.38 2.79 11.61
C SER A 299 -26.93 2.47 12.01
N VAL A 300 -26.61 2.45 13.31
CA VAL A 300 -25.28 2.07 13.82
C VAL A 300 -24.91 0.65 13.39
N THR A 301 -25.86 -0.27 13.48
CA THR A 301 -25.66 -1.66 13.09
C THR A 301 -25.35 -1.80 11.59
N GLY A 302 -26.07 -1.07 10.73
CA GLY A 302 -25.79 -1.03 9.30
C GLY A 302 -24.38 -0.52 9.00
N ARG A 303 -24.00 0.60 9.62
CA ARG A 303 -22.66 1.19 9.46
C ARG A 303 -21.54 0.26 9.93
N LEU A 304 -21.76 -0.48 11.01
CA LEU A 304 -20.82 -1.50 11.48
C LEU A 304 -20.63 -2.65 10.48
N ALA A 305 -21.72 -3.12 9.87
CA ALA A 305 -21.65 -4.16 8.84
C ALA A 305 -20.90 -3.66 7.60
N ASP A 306 -21.17 -2.43 7.15
CA ASP A 306 -20.46 -1.80 6.03
C ASP A 306 -18.96 -1.63 6.33
N SER A 307 -18.61 -1.18 7.54
CA SER A 307 -17.22 -1.09 7.98
C SER A 307 -16.54 -2.46 8.03
N ALA A 308 -17.22 -3.51 8.50
CA ALA A 308 -16.66 -4.86 8.52
C ALA A 308 -16.38 -5.39 7.10
N ASP A 309 -17.30 -5.18 6.15
CA ASP A 309 -17.10 -5.54 4.74
C ASP A 309 -15.94 -4.76 4.11
N MET A 310 -15.85 -3.45 4.40
CA MET A 310 -14.74 -2.60 3.95
C MET A 310 -13.39 -3.12 4.48
N LEU A 311 -13.29 -3.39 5.79
CA LEU A 311 -12.09 -3.95 6.42
C LEU A 311 -11.67 -5.28 5.79
N GLN A 312 -12.64 -6.15 5.49
CA GLN A 312 -12.38 -7.44 4.86
C GLN A 312 -11.85 -7.28 3.43
N ARG A 313 -12.46 -6.41 2.62
CA ARG A 313 -12.00 -6.13 1.25
C ARG A 313 -10.60 -5.52 1.25
N GLU A 314 -10.34 -4.59 2.15
CA GLU A 314 -9.05 -3.93 2.24
C GLU A 314 -7.95 -4.89 2.72
N SER A 315 -8.28 -5.79 3.65
CA SER A 315 -7.38 -6.87 4.06
C SER A 315 -6.99 -7.79 2.91
N PHE A 316 -7.94 -8.14 2.02
CA PHE A 316 -7.62 -8.91 0.82
C PHE A 316 -6.75 -8.12 -0.15
N GLY A 317 -7.03 -6.83 -0.35
CA GLY A 317 -6.21 -5.95 -1.20
C GLY A 317 -4.76 -5.87 -0.69
N ILE A 318 -4.56 -5.64 0.61
CA ILE A 318 -3.24 -5.62 1.23
C ILE A 318 -2.52 -6.97 1.04
N ARG A 319 -3.23 -8.10 1.16
CA ARG A 319 -2.63 -9.44 0.98
C ARG A 319 -2.16 -9.67 -0.46
N ASP A 320 -2.94 -9.23 -1.44
CA ASP A 320 -2.56 -9.32 -2.86
C ASP A 320 -1.29 -8.48 -3.10
N GLU A 321 -1.26 -7.25 -2.57
CA GLU A 321 -0.08 -6.40 -2.71
C GLU A 321 1.14 -6.98 -1.98
N LEU A 322 0.99 -7.59 -0.81
CA LEU A 322 2.12 -8.26 -0.17
C LEU A 322 2.65 -9.42 -1.02
N THR A 323 1.78 -10.15 -1.72
CA THR A 323 2.19 -11.26 -2.59
C THR A 323 3.01 -10.76 -3.77
N GLU A 324 2.57 -9.70 -4.43
CA GLU A 324 3.33 -9.08 -5.51
C GLU A 324 4.64 -8.42 -5.01
N VAL A 325 4.71 -7.96 -3.74
CA VAL A 325 5.97 -7.43 -3.16
C VAL A 325 7.00 -8.54 -3.08
N LEU A 326 6.59 -9.72 -2.64
CA LEU A 326 7.46 -10.90 -2.57
C LEU A 326 7.97 -11.31 -3.95
N VAL A 327 7.11 -11.28 -4.97
CA VAL A 327 7.54 -11.53 -6.36
C VAL A 327 8.53 -10.47 -6.83
N SER A 328 8.23 -9.19 -6.58
CA SER A 328 9.10 -8.09 -7.00
C SER A 328 10.50 -8.26 -6.41
N LEU A 329 10.62 -8.61 -5.12
CA LEU A 329 11.91 -8.79 -4.43
C LEU A 329 12.84 -9.85 -5.06
N GLN A 330 12.35 -10.75 -5.91
CA GLN A 330 13.17 -11.71 -6.64
C GLN A 330 14.19 -11.05 -7.59
N PHE A 331 13.99 -9.76 -7.96
CA PHE A 331 14.98 -9.01 -8.74
C PHE A 331 16.37 -9.02 -8.07
N GLN A 332 16.42 -9.08 -6.73
CA GLN A 332 17.66 -9.04 -5.96
C GLN A 332 18.52 -10.29 -6.20
N ASP A 333 17.90 -11.47 -6.31
CA ASP A 333 18.61 -12.71 -6.65
C ASP A 333 19.14 -12.63 -8.09
N ARG A 334 18.30 -12.18 -9.03
CA ARG A 334 18.67 -12.02 -10.43
C ARG A 334 19.84 -11.05 -10.64
N VAL A 335 19.79 -9.87 -10.00
CA VAL A 335 20.87 -8.87 -10.05
C VAL A 335 22.15 -9.43 -9.43
N SER A 336 22.05 -10.14 -8.30
CA SER A 336 23.21 -10.77 -7.65
C SER A 336 23.88 -11.80 -8.56
N GLN A 337 23.11 -12.64 -9.25
CA GLN A 337 23.63 -13.60 -10.23
C GLN A 337 24.32 -12.91 -11.41
N ILE A 338 23.72 -11.85 -11.97
CA ILE A 338 24.33 -11.10 -13.08
C ILE A 338 25.67 -10.49 -12.67
N LEU A 339 25.71 -9.83 -11.51
CA LEU A 339 26.93 -9.22 -11.00
C LEU A 339 27.98 -10.25 -10.59
N SER A 340 27.57 -11.42 -10.05
CA SER A 340 28.48 -12.54 -9.78
C SER A 340 29.14 -13.01 -11.07
N HIS A 341 28.37 -13.27 -12.13
CA HIS A 341 28.95 -13.72 -13.39
C HIS A 341 29.89 -12.67 -14.00
N VAL A 342 29.54 -11.38 -13.94
CA VAL A 342 30.45 -10.31 -14.40
C VAL A 342 31.74 -10.30 -13.58
N ARG A 343 31.66 -10.39 -12.25
CA ARG A 343 32.83 -10.47 -11.36
C ARG A 343 33.69 -11.69 -11.70
N ASP A 344 33.09 -12.87 -11.80
CA ASP A 344 33.80 -14.13 -12.04
C ASP A 344 34.50 -14.11 -13.41
N ASN A 345 33.86 -13.53 -14.44
CA ASN A 345 34.49 -13.35 -15.75
C ASN A 345 35.67 -12.35 -15.73
N ILE A 346 35.58 -11.29 -14.93
CA ILE A 346 36.69 -10.33 -14.73
C ILE A 346 37.84 -10.99 -13.97
N GLU A 347 37.52 -11.80 -12.95
CA GLU A 347 38.50 -12.55 -12.16
C GLU A 347 39.23 -13.59 -13.01
N ASP A 348 38.50 -14.34 -13.85
CA ASP A 348 39.10 -15.28 -14.80
C ASP A 348 40.08 -14.57 -15.74
N LEU A 349 39.72 -13.38 -16.25
CA LEU A 349 40.62 -12.60 -17.11
C LEU A 349 41.85 -12.14 -16.32
N HIS A 350 41.66 -11.70 -15.07
CA HIS A 350 42.73 -11.26 -14.20
C HIS A 350 43.73 -12.39 -13.91
N VAL A 351 43.24 -13.59 -13.55
CA VAL A 351 44.09 -14.77 -13.32
C VAL A 351 44.86 -15.13 -14.58
N HIS A 352 44.21 -15.11 -15.74
CA HIS A 352 44.87 -15.38 -17.02
C HIS A 352 45.97 -14.34 -17.34
N LEU A 353 45.71 -13.06 -17.07
CA LEU A 353 46.68 -11.97 -17.21
C LEU A 353 47.88 -12.11 -16.28
N GLN A 354 47.65 -12.51 -15.02
CA GLN A 354 48.74 -12.76 -14.07
C GLN A 354 49.62 -13.93 -14.50
N GLN A 355 49.03 -15.03 -14.97
CA GLN A 355 49.77 -16.19 -15.48
C GLN A 355 50.61 -15.83 -16.71
N ALA A 356 50.05 -15.08 -17.65
CA ALA A 356 50.77 -14.58 -18.82
C ALA A 356 51.93 -13.63 -18.44
N GLY A 357 51.78 -12.85 -17.37
CA GLY A 357 52.83 -11.98 -16.85
C GLY A 357 53.98 -12.70 -16.13
N GLN A 358 53.71 -13.85 -15.50
CA GLN A 358 54.70 -14.64 -14.76
C GLN A 358 55.55 -15.55 -15.66
N SER A 359 55.05 -15.93 -16.84
CA SER A 359 55.77 -16.77 -17.81
C SER A 359 55.91 -16.09 -19.18
N PRO A 360 56.76 -15.04 -19.34
CA PRO A 360 56.87 -14.28 -20.58
C PRO A 360 57.34 -15.10 -21.80
N GLU A 361 58.04 -16.21 -21.57
CA GLU A 361 58.57 -17.09 -22.62
C GLU A 361 57.55 -18.13 -23.10
N GLN A 362 56.50 -18.41 -22.32
CA GLN A 362 55.38 -19.24 -22.73
C GLN A 362 54.25 -18.32 -23.20
N ALA A 363 54.12 -18.16 -24.51
CA ALA A 363 53.01 -17.41 -25.09
C ALA A 363 51.68 -18.12 -24.77
N VAL A 364 51.04 -17.73 -23.67
CA VAL A 364 49.67 -18.14 -23.36
C VAL A 364 48.77 -17.44 -24.37
N SER A 365 48.38 -18.16 -25.42
CA SER A 365 47.50 -17.63 -26.47
C SER A 365 46.07 -17.56 -25.94
N ILE A 366 45.45 -16.39 -26.00
CA ILE A 366 44.04 -16.19 -25.66
C ILE A 366 43.25 -15.93 -26.94
N ASP A 367 42.25 -16.75 -27.23
CA ASP A 367 41.35 -16.54 -28.37
C ASP A 367 40.09 -15.80 -27.90
N ALA A 368 39.88 -14.60 -28.43
CA ALA A 368 38.73 -13.76 -28.12
C ALA A 368 37.39 -14.46 -28.38
N ARG A 369 37.27 -15.26 -29.45
CA ARG A 369 36.01 -15.95 -29.76
C ARG A 369 35.72 -17.05 -28.75
N GLN A 370 36.74 -17.83 -28.39
CA GLN A 370 36.59 -18.88 -27.38
C GLN A 370 36.31 -18.30 -25.99
N TRP A 371 36.92 -17.16 -25.67
CA TRP A 371 36.67 -16.43 -24.43
C TRP A 371 35.21 -15.97 -24.33
N LEU A 372 34.71 -15.28 -25.37
CA LEU A 372 33.33 -14.82 -25.41
C LEU A 372 32.34 -16.00 -25.36
N ALA A 373 32.59 -17.07 -26.12
CA ALA A 373 31.76 -18.28 -26.06
C ALA A 373 31.72 -18.91 -24.67
N ARG A 374 32.87 -18.98 -23.96
CA ARG A 374 32.94 -19.50 -22.59
C ARG A 374 32.14 -18.61 -21.62
N MET A 375 32.29 -17.30 -21.73
CA MET A 375 31.51 -16.35 -20.94
C MET A 375 30.01 -16.57 -21.12
N GLU A 376 29.54 -16.83 -22.35
CA GLU A 376 28.12 -17.15 -22.61
C GLU A 376 27.65 -18.42 -21.90
N THR A 377 28.49 -19.45 -21.80
CA THR A 377 28.13 -20.70 -21.09
C THR A 377 27.92 -20.53 -19.59
N THR A 378 28.46 -19.47 -18.99
CA THR A 378 28.29 -19.17 -17.56
C THR A 378 26.94 -18.51 -17.24
N TYR A 379 26.18 -18.09 -18.25
CA TYR A 379 24.94 -17.34 -18.04
C TYR A 379 23.76 -18.23 -17.69
N ALA A 380 23.10 -17.88 -16.58
CA ALA A 380 21.90 -18.57 -16.11
C ALA A 380 20.62 -18.05 -16.80
N THR A 381 20.61 -16.79 -17.28
CA THR A 381 19.40 -16.11 -17.74
C THR A 381 19.42 -15.78 -19.24
N ASP A 382 18.25 -15.77 -19.88
CA ASP A 382 18.09 -15.38 -21.30
C ASP A 382 18.47 -13.93 -21.56
N GLU A 383 18.30 -13.07 -20.58
CA GLU A 383 18.69 -11.67 -20.68
C GLU A 383 20.20 -11.49 -20.75
N GLN A 384 20.97 -12.24 -19.94
CA GLN A 384 22.43 -12.21 -20.03
C GLN A 384 22.90 -12.60 -21.43
N ARG A 385 22.30 -13.65 -22.01
CA ARG A 385 22.55 -14.06 -23.41
C ARG A 385 22.20 -12.97 -24.41
N ARG A 386 21.02 -12.34 -24.31
CA ARG A 386 20.62 -11.22 -25.20
C ARG A 386 21.56 -10.02 -25.10
N ASN A 387 21.97 -9.67 -23.88
CA ASN A 387 22.91 -8.58 -23.65
C ASN A 387 24.29 -8.89 -24.27
N HIS A 388 24.73 -10.14 -24.22
CA HIS A 388 25.97 -10.61 -24.84
C HIS A 388 25.95 -10.51 -26.37
N HIS A 389 24.84 -10.88 -27.02
CA HIS A 389 24.70 -10.82 -28.48
C HIS A 389 24.39 -9.42 -29.03
N GLY A 390 24.18 -8.43 -28.15
CA GLY A 390 23.88 -7.07 -28.57
C GLY A 390 22.42 -6.85 -28.99
N ASP A 391 21.55 -7.85 -28.83
CA ASP A 391 20.14 -7.72 -29.19
C ASP A 391 19.46 -6.69 -28.28
N SER A 392 18.90 -5.66 -28.92
CA SER A 392 18.17 -4.56 -28.27
C SER A 392 16.65 -4.74 -28.41
N SER A 393 16.19 -5.88 -28.94
CA SER A 393 14.78 -6.07 -29.27
C SER A 393 13.92 -6.27 -28.02
N ALA A 394 13.19 -5.20 -27.71
CA ALA A 394 11.93 -5.09 -26.98
C ALA A 394 11.82 -5.82 -25.64
N GLN A 395 11.69 -4.98 -24.61
CA GLN A 395 11.45 -5.24 -23.20
C GLN A 395 10.04 -5.77 -22.90
N GLN A 396 9.46 -6.59 -23.79
CA GLN A 396 8.13 -7.17 -23.61
C GLN A 396 8.23 -8.69 -23.82
N THR A 397 7.62 -9.46 -22.93
CA THR A 397 7.54 -10.94 -22.93
C THR A 397 8.72 -11.68 -22.31
N SER A 398 8.88 -11.54 -20.99
CA SER A 398 9.47 -12.63 -20.17
C SER A 398 8.78 -12.65 -18.81
N GLN A 399 7.47 -12.90 -18.83
CA GLN A 399 6.74 -13.46 -17.68
C GLN A 399 6.79 -15.01 -17.69
N GLU A 400 7.55 -15.63 -18.59
CA GLU A 400 7.86 -17.06 -18.48
C GLU A 400 9.02 -17.26 -17.50
N ILE A 401 8.63 -17.38 -16.24
CA ILE A 401 9.43 -17.99 -15.18
C ILE A 401 9.43 -19.49 -15.47
N THR A 402 10.57 -20.03 -15.92
CA THR A 402 10.81 -21.48 -15.89
C THR A 402 11.05 -21.87 -14.44
N PHE A 403 10.08 -22.56 -13.84
CA PHE A 403 10.23 -23.18 -12.52
C PHE A 403 11.28 -24.31 -12.60
N PHE A 404 12.26 -24.29 -11.69
CA PHE A 404 13.04 -25.45 -11.30
C PHE A 404 12.94 -25.63 -9.79
#